data_AF-A0A957BTB0-F1
#
_entry.id   AF-A0A957BTB0-F1
#
_cell.length_a   1.000
_cell.length_b   1.000
_cell.length_c   1.000
_cell.angle_alpha   90.00
_cell.angle_beta   90.00
_cell.angle_gamma   90.00
#
_symmetry.space_group_name_H-M   'P 1'
#
loop_
_entity.id
_entity.type
_entity.pdbx_description
1 polymer ?
#
loop_
_entity_poly.entity_id
_entity_poly.type
_entity_poly.pdbx_seq_one_letter_code
_entity_poly.pdbx_strand_id
1 'polypeptide(L)'
;SSPGLELDLRGARVEEAMERLDEYIDAAYLSGLPFARIIHGKGTGALRRAVQEAVGHHPLISKVTAATPKEGGEGVTIIHLAPQV
;
A
#
# COMPACT_ATOMS: atom_id res chain seq x y z
N SER A 1 5.32 -15.30 -9.21
CA SER A 1 6.51 -14.52 -8.79
C SER A 1 6.09 -13.61 -7.65
N SER A 2 6.97 -13.34 -6.69
CA SER A 2 6.65 -12.39 -5.59
C SER A 2 6.55 -10.96 -6.15
N PRO A 3 5.56 -10.13 -5.72
CA PRO A 3 5.35 -8.79 -6.28
C PRO A 3 6.39 -7.75 -5.83
N GLY A 4 7.37 -8.14 -5.00
CA GLY A 4 8.30 -7.21 -4.36
C GLY A 4 7.74 -6.61 -3.07
N LEU A 5 8.53 -5.79 -2.38
CA LEU A 5 8.14 -5.17 -1.10
C LEU A 5 7.52 -3.77 -1.27
N GLU A 6 7.54 -3.22 -2.48
CA GLU A 6 7.09 -1.87 -2.76
C GLU A 6 6.13 -1.83 -3.95
N LEU A 7 5.06 -1.04 -3.83
CA LEU A 7 4.18 -0.66 -4.91
C LEU A 7 4.30 0.85 -5.14
N ASP A 8 4.71 1.27 -6.34
CA ASP A 8 4.80 2.69 -6.72
C ASP A 8 3.57 3.14 -7.51
N LEU A 9 2.77 4.02 -6.90
CA LEU A 9 1.55 4.60 -7.45
C LEU A 9 1.74 6.06 -7.87
N ARG A 10 2.96 6.61 -7.80
CA ARG A 10 3.19 8.02 -8.13
C ARG A 10 2.82 8.31 -9.58
N GLY A 11 2.10 9.41 -9.78
CA GLY A 11 1.67 9.88 -11.11
C GLY A 11 0.45 9.15 -11.67
N ALA A 12 -0.02 8.08 -11.02
CA ALA A 12 -1.26 7.41 -11.40
C ALA A 12 -2.48 8.28 -11.07
N ARG A 13 -3.56 8.07 -11.83
CA ARG A 13 -4.89 8.56 -11.44
C ARG A 13 -5.39 7.74 -10.24
N VAL A 14 -6.31 8.31 -9.46
CA VAL A 14 -6.78 7.65 -8.23
C VAL A 14 -7.42 6.30 -8.56
N GLU A 15 -8.26 6.26 -9.59
CA GLU A 15 -8.95 5.04 -10.02
C GLU A 15 -7.96 3.93 -10.39
N GLU A 16 -7.00 4.22 -11.28
CA GLU A 16 -5.93 3.29 -11.69
C GLU A 16 -5.08 2.83 -10.49
N ALA A 17 -4.78 3.75 -9.57
CA ALA A 17 -3.99 3.45 -8.39
C ALA A 17 -4.70 2.48 -7.45
N MET A 18 -6.04 2.56 -7.33
CA MET A 18 -6.81 1.65 -6.49
C MET A 18 -6.90 0.25 -7.09
N GLU A 19 -7.09 0.13 -8.40
CA GLU A 19 -7.05 -1.17 -9.09
C GLU A 19 -5.70 -1.86 -8.87
N ARG A 20 -4.59 -1.13 -9.08
CA ARG A 20 -3.24 -1.66 -8.88
C ARG A 20 -2.92 -1.99 -7.42
N LEU A 21 -3.50 -1.24 -6.47
CA LEU A 21 -3.34 -1.50 -5.05
C LEU A 21 -4.01 -2.81 -4.63
N ASP A 22 -5.23 -3.04 -5.09
CA ASP A 22 -6.01 -4.25 -4.81
C ASP A 22 -5.29 -5.51 -5.33
N GLU A 23 -4.92 -5.50 -6.63
CA GLU A 23 -4.16 -6.59 -7.25
C GLU A 23 -2.83 -6.88 -6.54
N TYR A 24 -2.15 -5.82 -6.10
CA TYR A 24 -0.90 -5.95 -5.37
C TYR A 24 -1.09 -6.55 -3.98
N ILE A 25 -2.13 -6.14 -3.23
CA ILE A 25 -2.41 -6.66 -1.89
C ILE A 25 -2.68 -8.16 -1.97
N ASP A 26 -3.49 -8.60 -2.93
CA ASP A 26 -3.75 -10.02 -3.17
C ASP A 26 -2.47 -10.79 -3.50
N ALA A 27 -1.66 -10.28 -4.44
CA ALA A 27 -0.40 -10.91 -4.81
C ALA A 27 0.59 -10.97 -3.63
N ALA A 28 0.65 -9.91 -2.82
CA ALA A 28 1.53 -9.83 -1.66
C ALA A 28 1.08 -10.78 -0.56
N TYR A 29 -0.24 -10.88 -0.34
CA TYR A 29 -0.83 -11.82 0.60
C TYR A 29 -0.56 -13.25 0.19
N LEU A 30 -0.85 -13.64 -1.06
CA LEU A 30 -0.58 -14.98 -1.58
C LEU A 30 0.91 -15.35 -1.56
N SER A 31 1.79 -14.35 -1.71
CA SER A 31 3.24 -14.53 -1.61
C SER A 31 3.77 -14.61 -0.18
N GLY A 32 2.91 -14.46 0.84
CA GLY A 32 3.29 -14.53 2.25
C GLY A 32 4.15 -13.36 2.71
N LEU A 33 4.03 -12.19 2.07
CA LEU A 33 4.79 -11.02 2.50
C LEU A 33 4.30 -10.53 3.88
N PRO A 34 5.20 -10.29 4.86
CA PRO A 34 4.80 -9.82 6.17
C PRO A 34 4.33 -8.35 6.15
N PHE A 35 4.83 -7.57 5.20
CA PHE A 35 4.50 -6.17 5.01
C PHE A 35 4.83 -5.71 3.59
N ALA A 36 4.30 -4.55 3.21
CA ALA A 36 4.63 -3.86 1.98
C ALA A 36 4.57 -2.34 2.13
N ARG A 37 5.25 -1.64 1.23
CA ARG A 37 5.34 -0.17 1.19
C ARG A 37 4.59 0.36 -0.03
N ILE A 38 3.58 1.19 0.20
CA ILE A 38 2.77 1.81 -0.85
C ILE A 38 3.25 3.25 -1.04
N ILE A 39 3.92 3.51 -2.15
CA ILE A 39 4.52 4.80 -2.49
C ILE A 39 3.51 5.58 -3.34
N HIS A 40 2.74 6.46 -2.71
CA HIS A 40 1.75 7.32 -3.36
C HIS A 40 2.24 8.75 -3.60
N GLY A 41 3.38 9.12 -3.01
CA GLY A 41 3.91 10.48 -3.04
C GLY A 41 3.13 11.45 -2.16
N LYS A 42 3.64 12.68 -2.04
CA LYS A 42 3.06 13.73 -1.18
C LYS A 42 1.99 14.52 -1.93
N GLY A 43 2.37 15.14 -3.07
CA GLY A 43 1.48 15.81 -4.01
C GLY A 43 0.38 16.66 -3.33
N THR A 44 -0.82 16.60 -3.90
CA THR A 44 -2.05 17.19 -3.33
C THR A 44 -2.64 16.36 -2.17
N GLY A 45 -2.02 15.21 -1.84
CA GLY A 45 -2.55 14.24 -0.88
C GLY A 45 -3.73 13.40 -1.37
N ALA A 46 -4.15 13.51 -2.64
CA ALA A 46 -5.26 12.75 -3.18
C ALA A 46 -5.02 11.23 -3.10
N LEU A 47 -3.91 10.74 -3.68
CA LEU A 47 -3.55 9.33 -3.61
C LEU A 47 -3.31 8.86 -2.17
N ARG A 48 -2.67 9.68 -1.32
CA ARG A 48 -2.49 9.35 0.10
C ARG A 48 -3.81 9.04 0.79
N ARG A 49 -4.82 9.91 0.63
CA ARG A 49 -6.13 9.73 1.25
C ARG A 49 -6.83 8.47 0.73
N ALA A 50 -6.86 8.29 -0.59
CA ALA A 50 -7.47 7.11 -1.21
C ALA A 50 -6.80 5.81 -0.76
N VAL A 51 -5.46 5.76 -0.76
CA VAL A 51 -4.70 4.59 -0.27
C VAL A 51 -5.03 4.32 1.19
N GLN A 52 -4.95 5.32 2.07
CA GLN A 52 -5.21 5.13 3.51
C GLN A 52 -6.63 4.65 3.80
N GLU A 53 -7.62 5.14 3.06
CA GLU A 53 -9.01 4.71 3.17
C GLU A 53 -9.18 3.25 2.72
N ALA A 54 -8.63 2.89 1.56
CA ALA A 54 -8.70 1.54 1.03
C ALA A 54 -8.04 0.52 1.97
N VAL A 55 -6.79 0.79 2.39
CA VAL A 55 -6.02 -0.16 3.22
C VAL A 55 -6.53 -0.24 4.66
N GLY A 56 -7.20 0.80 5.15
CA GLY A 56 -7.79 0.82 6.49
C GLY A 56 -8.98 -0.13 6.66
N HIS A 57 -9.64 -0.50 5.55
CA HIS A 57 -10.81 -1.38 5.54
C HIS A 57 -10.54 -2.73 4.84
N HIS A 58 -9.32 -2.96 4.36
CA HIS A 58 -9.00 -4.13 3.55
C HIS A 58 -8.89 -5.41 4.41
N PRO A 59 -9.61 -6.50 4.09
CA PRO A 59 -9.67 -7.70 4.93
C PRO A 59 -8.32 -8.42 5.06
N LEU A 60 -7.43 -8.27 4.06
CA LEU A 60 -6.09 -8.89 4.07
C LEU A 60 -5.02 -8.06 4.80
N ILE A 61 -5.38 -6.92 5.39
CA ILE A 61 -4.45 -6.03 6.09
C ILE A 61 -4.73 -6.09 7.59
N SER A 62 -3.68 -6.39 8.37
CA SER A 62 -3.76 -6.45 9.83
C SER A 62 -3.41 -5.13 10.51
N LYS A 63 -2.57 -4.30 9.87
CA LYS A 63 -2.11 -3.02 10.42
C LYS A 63 -1.63 -2.09 9.33
N VAL A 64 -1.87 -0.79 9.53
CA VAL A 64 -1.34 0.29 8.70
C VAL A 64 -0.46 1.17 9.56
N THR A 65 0.72 1.55 9.05
CA THR A 65 1.64 2.46 9.74
C THR A 65 2.14 3.56 8.81
N ALA A 66 2.42 4.72 9.40
CA ALA A 66 3.09 5.81 8.68
C ALA A 66 4.58 5.49 8.54
N ALA A 67 5.16 5.78 7.37
CA ALA A 67 6.59 5.70 7.18
C ALA A 67 7.31 6.82 7.95
N THR A 68 8.51 6.52 8.47
CA THR A 68 9.37 7.57 9.05
C THR A 68 9.88 8.54 7.97
N PRO A 69 10.39 9.73 8.33
CA PRO A 69 10.97 10.65 7.35
C PRO A 69 12.07 10.03 6.48
N LYS A 70 12.89 9.12 7.04
CA LYS A 70 13.95 8.40 6.31
C LYS A 70 13.40 7.36 5.33
N GLU A 71 12.17 6.91 5.53
CA GLU A 71 11.49 5.89 4.74
C GLU A 71 10.49 6.50 3.74
N GLY A 72 10.50 7.82 3.54
CA GLY A 72 9.62 8.54 2.60
C GLY A 72 8.54 9.39 3.25
N GLY A 73 8.37 9.28 4.58
CA GLY A 73 7.43 10.09 5.36
C GLY A 73 5.99 10.00 4.85
N GLU A 74 5.29 11.14 4.79
CA GLU A 74 3.92 11.24 4.29
C GLU A 74 3.71 10.80 2.83
N GLY A 75 4.76 10.48 2.08
CA GLY A 75 4.66 9.95 0.72
C GLY A 75 4.50 8.44 0.65
N VAL A 76 4.58 7.75 1.80
CA VAL A 76 4.57 6.29 1.89
C VAL A 76 3.66 5.83 3.02
N THR A 77 2.81 4.85 2.70
CA THR A 77 2.01 4.10 3.67
C THR A 77 2.57 2.69 3.76
N ILE A 78 2.79 2.18 4.97
CA ILE A 78 3.26 0.80 5.20
C ILE A 78 2.07 -0.04 5.64
N ILE A 79 1.81 -1.13 4.91
CA ILE A 79 0.77 -2.11 5.23
C ILE A 79 1.42 -3.37 5.79
N HIS A 80 0.80 -3.97 6.81
CA HIS A 80 1.13 -5.30 7.31
C HIS A 80 0.00 -6.23 6.94
N LEU A 81 0.35 -7.38 6.38
CA LEU A 81 -0.66 -8.34 5.93
C LEU A 81 -1.18 -9.18 7.10
N ALA A 82 -2.40 -9.67 6.96
CA ALA A 82 -2.95 -10.66 7.87
C ALA A 82 -2.14 -11.97 7.77
N PRO A 83 -2.05 -12.75 8.86
CA PRO A 83 -1.52 -14.11 8.77
C PRO A 83 -2.29 -14.93 7.74
N GLN A 84 -1.58 -15.78 6.99
CA GLN A 84 -2.23 -16.83 6.21
C GLN A 84 -2.75 -17.89 7.17
N VAL A 85 -4.03 -18.25 7.02
CA VAL A 85 -4.69 -19.33 7.77
C VAL A 85 -4.51 -20.67 7.09
#